data_AF-A0A937XI48-F1
#
_entry.id   AF-A0A937XI48-F1
#
_cell.length_a   1.000
_cell.length_b   1.000
_cell.length_c   1.000
_cell.angle_alpha   90.00
_cell.angle_beta   90.00
_cell.angle_gamma   90.00
#
_symmetry.space_group_name_H-M   'P 1'
#
loop_
_entity.id
_entity.type
_entity.pdbx_description
1 polymer ?
#
loop_
_entity_poly.entity_id
_entity_poly.type
_entity_poly.pdbx_seq_one_letter_code
_entity_poly.pdbx_strand_id
1 'polypeptide(L)'
;MRMLALVAAILCLAGCCYHAPMAPTRPVPPPKPGLTGEPSVRVRLTTKGVAFFSSNRGLTLAASTSRQSVDPNQLIQAGFEGGLVVASGGPAPLRTADTLAVAAGEGGFVRVGDRSYRGRLLVFRAADGDLAVVNVLGLEDYLRGVVPCEIGPINVRTFEAAKAQAVAARSFTMTRLGRRKGLGHDLFDSYLRDQEYRGIER
;
A
#
# COMPACT_ATOMS: atom_id res chain seq x y z
N MET A 1 31.48 13.91 47.40
CA MET A 1 30.19 13.92 48.13
C MET A 1 29.64 15.33 48.13
N ARG A 2 28.45 15.50 47.53
CA ARG A 2 27.48 16.62 47.63
C ARG A 2 27.88 17.99 47.03
N MET A 3 27.01 18.81 46.43
CA MET A 3 25.66 18.71 45.79
C MET A 3 25.27 20.16 45.34
N LEU A 4 24.27 20.27 44.45
CA LEU A 4 23.53 21.48 43.96
C LEU A 4 24.17 22.24 42.77
N ALA A 5 23.62 22.27 41.54
CA ALA A 5 22.28 22.58 41.01
C ALA A 5 21.95 24.07 40.97
N LEU A 6 21.91 24.65 39.76
CA LEU A 6 21.13 25.86 39.43
C LEU A 6 20.50 25.70 38.04
N VAL A 7 19.28 26.21 37.94
CA VAL A 7 18.22 25.95 36.96
C VAL A 7 18.06 27.14 35.99
N ALA A 8 17.72 26.80 34.74
CA ALA A 8 16.94 27.51 33.69
C ALA A 8 17.28 28.95 33.25
N ALA A 9 17.32 29.18 31.92
CA ALA A 9 16.20 29.78 31.17
C ALA A 9 16.53 30.03 29.67
N ILE A 10 15.64 29.52 28.80
CA ILE A 10 15.00 30.17 27.63
C ILE A 10 15.88 30.85 26.54
N LEU A 11 15.81 30.35 25.30
CA LEU A 11 15.44 31.19 24.16
C LEU A 11 14.77 30.39 23.02
N CYS A 12 13.53 30.77 22.71
CA CYS A 12 12.85 30.43 21.46
C CYS A 12 13.59 31.07 20.27
N LEU A 13 13.76 30.32 19.18
CA LEU A 13 13.87 30.90 17.84
C LEU A 13 12.89 30.19 16.91
N ALA A 14 11.80 30.91 16.70
CA ALA A 14 11.07 31.14 15.45
C ALA A 14 11.13 30.05 14.37
N GLY A 15 9.92 29.64 13.97
CA GLY A 15 9.70 28.81 12.81
C GLY A 15 10.21 29.44 11.53
N CYS A 16 10.94 28.62 10.79
CA CYS A 16 10.95 28.65 9.34
C CYS A 16 10.53 27.25 8.90
N CYS A 17 9.22 27.00 8.87
CA CYS A 17 8.68 25.91 8.08
C CYS A 17 9.04 26.22 6.63
N TYR A 18 10.12 25.64 6.12
CA TYR A 18 10.37 25.58 4.68
C TYR A 18 9.22 24.79 4.08
N HIS A 19 8.18 25.48 3.64
CA HIS A 19 7.20 24.93 2.73
C HIS A 19 7.89 24.84 1.37
N ALA A 20 8.61 23.74 1.16
CA ALA A 20 9.12 23.42 -0.17
C ALA A 20 7.92 23.40 -1.13
N PRO A 21 7.99 24.08 -2.29
CA PRO A 21 6.91 24.04 -3.25
C PRO A 21 6.67 22.57 -3.64
N MET A 22 5.43 22.12 -3.48
CA MET A 22 5.01 20.77 -3.85
C MET A 22 5.35 20.55 -5.33
N ALA A 23 6.31 19.66 -5.60
CA ALA A 23 6.52 19.16 -6.94
C ALA A 23 5.22 18.46 -7.38
N PRO A 24 4.69 18.72 -8.59
CA PRO A 24 3.48 18.07 -9.05
C PRO A 24 3.71 16.56 -9.06
N THR A 25 2.97 15.83 -8.22
CA THR A 25 2.94 14.37 -8.27
C THR A 25 2.39 13.98 -9.64
N ARG A 26 3.16 13.20 -10.41
CA ARG A 26 2.65 12.67 -11.68
C ARG A 26 1.33 11.94 -11.38
N PRO A 27 0.23 12.28 -12.08
CA PRO A 27 -1.06 11.67 -11.81
C PRO A 27 -0.94 10.16 -11.99
N VAL A 28 -1.30 9.41 -10.94
CA VAL A 28 -1.40 7.96 -11.03
C VAL A 28 -2.45 7.64 -12.10
N PRO A 29 -2.12 6.81 -13.11
CA PRO A 29 -3.06 6.51 -14.18
C PRO A 29 -4.37 5.97 -13.61
N PRO A 30 -5.52 6.34 -14.20
CA PRO A 30 -6.80 5.81 -13.76
C PRO A 30 -6.77 4.28 -13.82
N PRO A 31 -7.46 3.59 -12.90
CA PRO A 31 -7.57 2.15 -12.98
C PRO A 31 -8.14 1.77 -14.35
N LYS A 32 -7.46 0.87 -15.07
CA LYS A 32 -8.10 0.19 -16.19
C LYS A 32 -9.26 -0.62 -15.60
N PRO A 33 -10.50 -0.50 -16.13
CA PRO A 33 -11.58 -1.39 -15.73
C PRO A 33 -11.10 -2.83 -15.84
N GLY A 34 -11.47 -3.68 -14.88
CA GLY A 34 -11.30 -5.12 -15.04
C GLY A 34 -12.01 -5.58 -16.32
N LEU A 35 -11.55 -6.68 -16.91
CA LEU A 35 -12.11 -7.27 -18.15
C LEU A 35 -13.63 -7.58 -18.08
N THR A 36 -14.24 -7.44 -16.90
CA THR A 36 -15.64 -7.74 -16.56
C THR A 36 -16.49 -6.50 -16.23
N GLY A 37 -15.94 -5.28 -16.30
CA GLY A 37 -16.63 -4.05 -15.84
C GLY A 37 -16.66 -3.88 -14.31
N GLU A 38 -16.01 -4.78 -13.57
CA GLU A 38 -15.81 -4.66 -12.13
C GLU A 38 -14.89 -3.47 -11.80
N PRO A 39 -15.27 -2.61 -10.84
CA PRO A 39 -14.43 -1.49 -10.45
C PRO A 39 -13.17 -1.98 -9.74
N SER A 40 -12.04 -1.34 -10.04
CA SER A 40 -10.80 -1.57 -9.31
C SER A 40 -10.73 -0.69 -8.06
N VAL A 41 -10.26 -1.29 -6.97
CA VAL A 41 -10.06 -0.65 -5.68
C VAL A 41 -8.56 -0.44 -5.46
N ARG A 42 -8.17 0.74 -4.94
CA ARG A 42 -6.79 1.04 -4.53
C ARG A 42 -6.71 1.26 -3.03
N VAL A 43 -6.07 0.35 -2.31
CA VAL A 43 -5.95 0.40 -0.85
C VAL A 43 -4.54 0.78 -0.45
N ARG A 44 -4.40 1.88 0.27
CA ARG A 44 -3.16 2.32 0.89
C ARG A 44 -2.81 1.39 2.06
N LEU A 45 -1.70 0.68 1.94
CA LEU A 45 -1.18 -0.18 3.01
C LEU A 45 -0.36 0.63 4.01
N THR A 46 -0.47 0.27 5.28
CA THR A 46 0.34 0.85 6.36
C THR A 46 1.75 0.24 6.31
N THR A 47 2.77 1.08 6.06
CA THR A 47 4.19 0.66 5.95
C THR A 47 5.13 1.55 6.79
N LYS A 48 6.26 1.00 7.26
CA LYS A 48 7.24 1.71 8.09
C LYS A 48 8.44 2.22 7.27
N GLY A 49 8.22 3.16 6.35
CA GLY A 49 9.25 3.86 5.58
C GLY A 49 9.99 3.05 4.51
N VAL A 50 10.26 1.77 4.75
CA VAL A 50 10.73 0.78 3.77
C VAL A 50 9.70 -0.35 3.62
N ALA A 51 9.64 -0.96 2.45
CA ALA A 51 8.75 -2.08 2.18
C ALA A 51 9.54 -3.26 1.63
N PHE A 52 9.25 -4.45 2.16
CA PHE A 52 9.82 -5.70 1.69
C PHE A 52 8.75 -6.49 0.93
N PHE A 53 9.11 -6.99 -0.25
CA PHE A 53 8.21 -7.76 -1.10
C PHE A 53 8.79 -9.13 -1.43
N SER A 54 7.92 -10.13 -1.54
CA SER A 54 8.24 -11.43 -2.13
C SER A 54 6.99 -12.04 -2.76
N SER A 55 7.13 -13.13 -3.50
CA SER A 55 5.97 -13.86 -4.02
C SER A 55 6.24 -15.35 -4.14
N ASN A 56 5.19 -16.15 -3.97
CA ASN A 56 5.23 -17.60 -4.21
C ASN A 56 5.37 -17.99 -5.70
N ARG A 57 5.15 -17.06 -6.64
CA ARG A 57 5.20 -17.30 -8.09
C ARG A 57 6.16 -16.36 -8.82
N GLY A 58 7.13 -15.80 -8.10
CA GLY A 58 8.03 -14.77 -8.62
C GLY A 58 7.34 -13.41 -8.75
N LEU A 59 8.13 -12.35 -8.97
CA LEU A 59 7.63 -11.00 -9.17
C LEU A 59 8.00 -10.48 -10.54
N THR A 60 7.08 -9.73 -11.15
CA THR A 60 7.39 -8.74 -12.18
C THR A 60 7.43 -7.36 -11.52
N LEU A 61 8.56 -6.70 -11.67
CA LEU A 61 8.78 -5.30 -11.33
C LEU A 61 8.70 -4.48 -12.61
N ALA A 62 7.84 -3.48 -12.66
CA ALA A 62 7.69 -2.63 -13.83
C ALA A 62 7.63 -1.15 -13.43
N ALA A 63 8.54 -0.35 -13.97
CA ALA A 63 8.49 1.10 -13.99
C ALA A 63 8.20 1.60 -15.42
N SER A 64 8.24 2.91 -15.64
CA SER A 64 8.00 3.53 -16.95
C SER A 64 8.97 3.05 -18.03
N THR A 65 10.24 2.84 -17.68
CA THR A 65 11.33 2.52 -18.62
C THR A 65 12.01 1.18 -18.36
N SER A 66 11.64 0.48 -17.29
CA SER A 66 12.31 -0.75 -16.88
C SER A 66 11.31 -1.82 -16.48
N ARG A 67 11.66 -3.07 -16.79
CA ARG A 67 10.93 -4.25 -16.35
C ARG A 67 11.94 -5.31 -15.95
N GLN A 68 11.71 -5.93 -14.81
CA GLN A 68 12.59 -6.93 -14.24
C GLN A 68 11.77 -8.07 -13.65
N SER A 69 12.21 -9.30 -13.88
CA SER A 69 11.67 -10.48 -13.20
C SER A 69 12.52 -10.79 -11.96
N VAL A 70 11.85 -11.29 -10.93
CA VAL A 70 12.45 -11.74 -9.67
C VAL A 70 11.95 -13.14 -9.41
N ASP A 71 12.86 -14.02 -9.01
CA ASP A 71 12.53 -15.42 -8.78
C ASP A 71 11.57 -15.62 -7.59
N PRO A 72 10.80 -16.72 -7.57
CA PRO A 72 9.93 -17.03 -6.44
C PRO A 72 10.67 -17.04 -5.10
N ASN A 73 9.98 -16.54 -4.07
CA ASN A 73 10.43 -16.44 -2.67
C ASN A 73 11.67 -15.57 -2.44
N GLN A 74 12.22 -14.93 -3.47
CA GLN A 74 13.27 -13.94 -3.30
C GLN A 74 12.67 -12.66 -2.67
N LEU A 75 13.34 -12.18 -1.61
CA LEU A 75 12.97 -10.95 -0.93
C LEU A 75 13.57 -9.76 -1.66
N ILE A 76 12.74 -8.76 -1.96
CA ILE A 76 13.17 -7.47 -2.49
C ILE A 76 12.83 -6.37 -1.50
N GLN A 77 13.63 -5.31 -1.48
CA GLN A 77 13.41 -4.14 -0.64
C GLN A 77 13.18 -2.91 -1.51
N ALA A 78 12.15 -2.14 -1.20
CA ALA A 78 11.93 -0.82 -1.78
C ALA A 78 12.03 0.28 -0.72
N GLY A 79 12.66 1.38 -1.09
CA GLY A 79 12.82 2.57 -0.25
C GLY A 79 13.18 3.80 -1.07
N PHE A 80 13.34 4.95 -0.40
CA PHE A 80 13.71 6.21 -1.02
C PHE A 80 15.15 6.61 -0.70
N GLU A 81 15.94 6.84 -1.76
CA GLU A 81 17.31 7.37 -1.69
C GLU A 81 17.55 8.25 -2.92
N GLY A 82 17.13 9.52 -2.85
CA GLY A 82 17.11 10.44 -4.01
C GLY A 82 16.13 10.05 -5.14
N GLY A 83 15.48 8.89 -5.02
CA GLY A 83 14.50 8.29 -5.93
C GLY A 83 14.04 6.94 -5.37
N LEU A 84 13.08 6.26 -6.01
CA LEU A 84 12.65 4.93 -5.59
C LEU A 84 13.73 3.92 -5.98
N VAL A 85 14.25 3.20 -5.00
CA VAL A 85 15.29 2.18 -5.16
C VAL A 85 14.71 0.83 -4.80
N VAL A 86 14.92 -0.16 -5.66
CA VAL A 86 14.51 -1.55 -5.45
C VAL A 86 15.73 -2.45 -5.49
N ALA A 87 16.10 -3.00 -4.35
CA ALA A 87 17.16 -3.99 -4.24
C ALA A 87 16.53 -5.39 -4.35
N SER A 88 16.95 -6.16 -5.36
CA SER A 88 16.42 -7.50 -5.65
C SER A 88 17.51 -8.58 -5.64
N GLY A 89 18.59 -8.38 -4.89
CA GLY A 89 19.71 -9.33 -4.78
C GLY A 89 20.55 -9.55 -6.05
N GLY A 90 20.27 -8.84 -7.15
CA GLY A 90 21.08 -8.82 -8.38
C GLY A 90 22.22 -7.79 -8.33
N PRO A 91 23.05 -7.71 -9.40
CA PRO A 91 24.28 -6.90 -9.40
C PRO A 91 24.05 -5.38 -9.31
N ALA A 92 22.85 -4.88 -9.61
CA ALA A 92 22.49 -3.47 -9.43
C ALA A 92 21.03 -3.31 -9.01
N PRO A 93 20.72 -2.36 -8.10
CA PRO A 93 19.35 -2.04 -7.74
C PRO A 93 18.63 -1.31 -8.89
N LEU A 94 17.35 -1.60 -9.06
CA LEU A 94 16.49 -0.83 -9.97
C LEU A 94 16.23 0.53 -9.33
N ARG A 95 16.49 1.62 -10.08
CA ARG A 95 16.20 2.98 -9.66
C ARG A 95 15.16 3.60 -10.59
N THR A 96 14.16 4.24 -10.02
CA THR A 96 13.11 4.94 -10.79
C THR A 96 12.62 6.18 -10.04
N ALA A 97 12.32 7.25 -10.78
CA ALA A 97 11.62 8.41 -10.23
C ALA A 97 10.08 8.26 -10.28
N ASP A 98 9.60 7.20 -10.94
CA ASP A 98 8.19 6.95 -11.21
C ASP A 98 7.57 5.93 -10.25
N THR A 99 6.29 5.63 -10.48
CA THR A 99 5.61 4.52 -9.80
C THR A 99 6.17 3.19 -10.26
N LEU A 100 6.54 2.33 -9.30
CA LEU A 100 6.85 0.93 -9.52
C LEU A 100 5.59 0.09 -9.35
N ALA A 101 5.24 -0.70 -10.36
CA ALA A 101 4.28 -1.78 -10.24
C ALA A 101 4.99 -3.07 -9.84
N VAL A 102 4.47 -3.75 -8.82
CA VAL A 102 4.94 -5.06 -8.33
C VAL A 102 3.79 -6.04 -8.48
N ALA A 103 3.94 -7.05 -9.32
CA ALA A 103 2.91 -8.05 -9.57
C ALA A 103 3.51 -9.46 -9.43
N ALA A 104 2.75 -10.37 -8.84
CA ALA A 104 3.11 -11.79 -8.82
C ALA A 104 2.87 -12.44 -10.19
N GLY A 105 3.52 -13.58 -10.44
CA GLY A 105 3.13 -14.49 -11.52
C GLY A 105 1.66 -14.95 -11.38
N GLU A 106 1.09 -15.48 -12.47
CA GLU A 106 -0.32 -15.91 -12.52
C GLU A 106 -0.68 -16.86 -11.36
N GLY A 107 -1.83 -16.61 -10.73
CA GLY A 107 -2.28 -17.35 -9.55
C GLY A 107 -1.44 -17.13 -8.28
N GLY A 108 -0.45 -16.24 -8.32
CA GLY A 108 0.39 -15.87 -7.19
C GLY A 108 -0.16 -14.72 -6.35
N PHE A 109 0.53 -14.45 -5.24
CA PHE A 109 0.28 -13.28 -4.39
C PHE A 109 1.58 -12.53 -4.14
N VAL A 110 1.48 -11.24 -3.86
CA VAL A 110 2.61 -10.43 -3.38
C VAL A 110 2.56 -10.38 -1.86
N ARG A 111 3.63 -10.79 -1.19
CA ARG A 111 3.80 -10.61 0.25
C ARG A 111 4.35 -9.22 0.53
N VAL A 112 3.79 -8.55 1.54
CA VAL A 112 4.33 -7.31 2.11
C VAL A 112 4.49 -7.54 3.60
N GLY A 113 5.73 -7.67 4.08
CA GLY A 113 6.00 -8.12 5.44
C GLY A 113 5.43 -9.52 5.71
N ASP A 114 4.52 -9.64 6.67
CA ASP A 114 3.87 -10.88 7.08
C ASP A 114 2.59 -11.19 6.28
N ARG A 115 1.97 -10.19 5.66
CA ARG A 115 0.69 -10.30 4.93
C ARG A 115 0.89 -10.59 3.45
N SER A 116 -0.10 -11.25 2.85
CA SER A 116 -0.12 -11.59 1.42
C SER A 116 -1.28 -10.88 0.74
N TYR A 117 -1.09 -10.40 -0.49
CA TYR A 117 -2.06 -9.57 -1.19
C TYR A 117 -2.31 -10.10 -2.61
N ARG A 118 -3.58 -10.07 -3.03
CA ARG A 118 -4.01 -10.35 -4.41
C ARG A 118 -3.73 -9.14 -5.31
N GLY A 119 -3.88 -9.33 -6.61
CA GLY A 119 -3.70 -8.26 -7.59
C GLY A 119 -2.24 -7.81 -7.65
N ARG A 120 -2.03 -6.50 -7.73
CA ARG A 120 -0.68 -5.90 -7.82
C ARG A 120 -0.50 -4.80 -6.79
N LEU A 121 0.73 -4.41 -6.54
CA LEU A 121 1.07 -3.23 -5.75
C LEU A 121 1.59 -2.12 -6.66
N LEU A 122 1.28 -0.89 -6.28
CA LEU A 122 1.94 0.31 -6.76
C LEU A 122 2.78 0.86 -5.62
N VAL A 123 4.04 1.18 -5.92
CA VAL A 123 5.00 1.75 -4.99
C VAL A 123 5.48 3.09 -5.55
N PHE A 124 5.29 4.18 -4.81
CA PHE A 124 5.66 5.53 -5.24
C PHE A 124 5.99 6.42 -4.04
N ARG A 125 6.29 7.70 -4.27
CA ARG A 125 6.49 8.68 -3.20
C ARG A 125 5.19 9.39 -2.93
N ALA A 126 4.67 9.31 -1.71
CA ALA A 126 3.48 10.05 -1.34
C ALA A 126 3.78 11.55 -1.21
N ALA A 127 2.73 12.38 -1.18
CA ALA A 127 2.85 13.83 -1.13
C ALA A 127 3.48 14.34 0.19
N ASP A 128 3.33 13.57 1.27
CA ASP A 128 4.00 13.77 2.57
C ASP A 128 5.49 13.37 2.54
N GLY A 129 5.95 12.76 1.44
CA GLY A 129 7.33 12.33 1.23
C GLY A 129 7.61 10.88 1.60
N ASP A 130 6.64 10.18 2.18
CA ASP A 130 6.79 8.81 2.66
C ASP A 130 6.68 7.76 1.54
N LEU A 131 7.21 6.56 1.83
CA LEU A 131 7.05 5.41 0.95
C LEU A 131 5.60 5.00 0.82
N ALA A 132 5.18 4.89 -0.43
CA ALA A 132 3.81 4.73 -0.75
C ALA A 132 3.48 3.36 -1.34
N VAL A 133 3.02 2.41 -0.52
CA VAL A 133 2.53 1.10 -0.99
C VAL A 133 1.01 1.09 -1.12
N VAL A 134 0.51 0.80 -2.30
CA VAL A 134 -0.93 0.76 -2.62
C VAL A 134 -1.26 -0.56 -3.30
N ASN A 135 -2.15 -1.35 -2.71
CA ASN A 135 -2.66 -2.56 -3.35
C ASN A 135 -3.81 -2.23 -4.31
N VAL A 136 -3.70 -2.74 -5.55
CA VAL A 136 -4.67 -2.54 -6.63
C VAL A 136 -5.24 -3.90 -7.02
N LEU A 137 -6.55 -4.05 -6.85
CA LEU A 137 -7.29 -5.30 -7.05
C LEU A 137 -8.74 -5.02 -7.47
N GLY A 138 -9.47 -6.07 -7.84
CA GLY A 138 -10.92 -6.00 -8.07
C GLY A 138 -11.69 -5.82 -6.76
N LEU A 139 -12.89 -5.25 -6.84
CA LEU A 139 -13.80 -5.07 -5.72
C LEU A 139 -14.10 -6.38 -4.97
N GLU A 140 -14.37 -7.48 -5.67
CA GLU A 140 -14.69 -8.76 -5.04
C GLU A 140 -13.50 -9.35 -4.29
N ASP A 141 -12.30 -9.22 -4.85
CA ASP A 141 -11.07 -9.63 -4.18
C ASP A 141 -10.74 -8.76 -2.96
N TYR A 142 -11.07 -7.47 -3.03
CA TYR A 142 -11.01 -6.57 -1.88
C TYR A 142 -11.98 -7.01 -0.77
N LEU A 143 -13.25 -7.27 -1.11
CA LEU A 143 -14.27 -7.69 -0.14
C LEU A 143 -13.92 -9.03 0.54
N ARG A 144 -13.28 -9.96 -0.19
CA ARG A 144 -12.74 -11.21 0.39
C ARG A 144 -11.70 -10.97 1.49
N GLY A 145 -11.01 -9.83 1.47
CA GLY A 145 -10.03 -9.46 2.50
C GLY A 145 -10.56 -8.52 3.57
N VAL A 146 -11.79 -8.03 3.45
CA VAL A 146 -12.44 -7.16 4.44
C VAL A 146 -13.43 -7.94 5.30
N VAL A 147 -14.37 -8.64 4.66
CA VAL A 147 -15.51 -9.25 5.35
C VAL A 147 -15.08 -10.15 6.52
N PRO A 148 -14.12 -11.08 6.36
CA PRO A 148 -13.67 -11.90 7.50
C PRO A 148 -12.92 -11.09 8.57
N CYS A 149 -12.23 -10.00 8.22
CA CYS A 149 -11.52 -9.15 9.18
C CYS A 149 -12.49 -8.37 10.08
N GLU A 150 -13.66 -7.99 9.56
CA GLU A 150 -14.64 -7.17 10.28
C GLU A 150 -15.61 -8.00 11.13
N ILE A 151 -16.00 -9.19 10.65
CA ILE A 151 -17.01 -10.03 11.32
C ILE A 151 -16.45 -11.30 11.97
N GLY A 152 -15.17 -11.61 11.72
CA GLY A 152 -14.53 -12.83 12.15
C GLY A 152 -14.82 -14.05 11.26
N PRO A 153 -14.55 -15.27 11.75
CA PRO A 153 -14.63 -16.48 10.95
C PRO A 153 -16.02 -16.72 10.36
N ILE A 154 -16.07 -16.93 9.03
CA ILE A 154 -17.31 -17.23 8.31
C ILE A 154 -17.62 -18.72 8.46
N ASN A 155 -18.71 -19.04 9.15
CA ASN A 155 -19.21 -20.39 9.36
C ASN A 155 -20.75 -20.38 9.30
N VAL A 156 -21.39 -21.53 9.47
CA VAL A 156 -22.86 -21.67 9.39
C VAL A 156 -23.61 -20.66 10.28
N ARG A 157 -23.07 -20.31 11.45
CA ARG A 157 -23.72 -19.35 12.37
C ARG A 157 -23.53 -17.89 11.97
N THR A 158 -22.46 -17.56 11.25
CA THR A 158 -22.13 -16.19 10.85
C THR A 158 -22.41 -15.91 9.38
N PHE A 159 -22.93 -16.89 8.63
CA PHE A 159 -23.08 -16.79 7.17
C PHE A 159 -23.99 -15.64 6.71
N GLU A 160 -25.17 -15.49 7.31
CA GLU A 160 -26.08 -14.39 6.97
C GLU A 160 -25.52 -13.03 7.40
N ALA A 161 -24.82 -12.99 8.53
CA ALA A 161 -24.16 -11.79 9.00
C ALA A 161 -23.01 -11.40 8.05
N ALA A 162 -22.25 -12.37 7.54
CA ALA A 162 -21.18 -12.15 6.56
C ALA A 162 -21.73 -11.65 5.22
N LYS A 163 -22.91 -12.12 4.77
CA LYS A 163 -23.60 -11.57 3.59
C LYS A 163 -23.99 -10.11 3.81
N ALA A 164 -24.58 -9.79 4.96
CA ALA A 164 -24.93 -8.41 5.30
C ALA A 164 -23.69 -7.50 5.33
N GLN A 165 -22.60 -7.98 5.95
CA GLN A 165 -21.32 -7.28 5.98
C GLN A 165 -20.75 -7.08 4.57
N ALA A 166 -20.85 -8.07 3.68
CA ALA A 166 -20.40 -7.93 2.30
C ALA A 166 -21.16 -6.82 1.55
N VAL A 167 -22.48 -6.71 1.74
CA VAL A 167 -23.29 -5.64 1.15
C VAL A 167 -22.92 -4.28 1.73
N ALA A 168 -22.75 -4.18 3.06
CA ALA A 168 -22.35 -2.95 3.73
C ALA A 168 -20.95 -2.50 3.29
N ALA A 169 -19.99 -3.42 3.27
CA ALA A 169 -18.61 -3.16 2.86
C ALA A 169 -18.55 -2.69 1.40
N ARG A 170 -19.27 -3.38 0.49
CA ARG A 170 -19.38 -2.98 -0.93
C ARG A 170 -19.94 -1.58 -1.08
N SER A 171 -21.05 -1.30 -0.41
CA SER A 171 -21.73 0.00 -0.48
C SER A 171 -20.79 1.11 -0.04
N PHE A 172 -20.11 0.93 1.10
CA PHE A 172 -19.11 1.88 1.58
C PHE A 172 -17.98 2.07 0.56
N THR A 173 -17.39 0.99 0.03
CA THR A 173 -16.30 1.07 -0.95
C THR A 173 -16.71 1.87 -2.19
N MET A 174 -17.91 1.63 -2.72
CA MET A 174 -18.44 2.35 -3.89
C MET A 174 -18.51 3.86 -3.64
N THR A 175 -18.88 4.30 -2.42
CA THR A 175 -18.87 5.74 -2.07
C THR A 175 -17.47 6.35 -1.92
N ARG A 176 -16.42 5.52 -1.81
CA ARG A 176 -15.04 5.95 -1.61
C ARG A 176 -14.20 5.92 -2.88
N LEU A 177 -14.63 5.20 -3.91
CA LEU A 177 -13.92 5.12 -5.18
C LEU A 177 -13.64 6.52 -5.76
N GLY A 178 -12.39 6.79 -6.10
CA GLY A 178 -11.96 8.06 -6.69
C GLY A 178 -11.85 9.24 -5.73
N ARG A 179 -12.38 9.15 -4.51
CA ARG A 179 -12.40 10.24 -3.51
C ARG A 179 -11.01 10.79 -3.20
N ARG A 180 -9.99 9.94 -3.30
CA ARG A 180 -8.58 10.26 -3.00
C ARG A 180 -7.67 10.10 -4.22
N LYS A 181 -8.20 10.25 -5.44
CA LYS A 181 -7.44 10.06 -6.70
C LYS A 181 -6.14 10.85 -6.74
N GLY A 182 -6.11 12.09 -6.23
CA GLY A 182 -4.90 12.91 -6.15
C GLY A 182 -3.80 12.35 -5.23
N LEU A 183 -4.16 11.45 -4.31
CA LEU A 183 -3.24 10.74 -3.40
C LEU A 183 -2.87 9.33 -3.92
N GLY A 184 -3.36 8.94 -5.11
CA GLY A 184 -3.05 7.66 -5.75
C GLY A 184 -3.74 6.42 -5.15
N HIS A 185 -4.67 6.59 -4.22
CA HIS A 185 -5.45 5.49 -3.61
C HIS A 185 -6.92 5.91 -3.41
N ASP A 186 -7.78 4.95 -3.04
CA ASP A 186 -9.20 5.17 -2.74
C ASP A 186 -9.47 5.03 -1.24
N LEU A 187 -8.84 4.06 -0.59
CA LEU A 187 -9.05 3.65 0.81
C LEU A 187 -7.72 3.48 1.56
N PHE A 188 -7.75 3.53 2.89
CA PHE A 188 -6.71 3.02 3.79
C PHE A 188 -7.05 1.58 4.26
N ASP A 189 -6.05 0.84 4.74
CA ASP A 189 -6.17 -0.56 5.18
C ASP A 189 -6.60 -0.75 6.64
N SER A 190 -6.93 0.33 7.35
CA SER A 190 -7.20 0.33 8.78
C SER A 190 -8.62 0.77 9.12
N TYR A 191 -9.25 0.09 10.07
CA TYR A 191 -10.57 0.42 10.63
C TYR A 191 -10.67 1.87 11.19
N LEU A 192 -9.55 2.48 11.57
CA LEU A 192 -9.54 3.87 12.08
C LEU A 192 -9.85 4.91 11.00
N ARG A 193 -9.66 4.57 9.72
CA ARG A 193 -9.84 5.51 8.61
C ARG A 193 -10.87 5.05 7.60
N ASP A 194 -10.90 3.76 7.30
CA ASP A 194 -11.82 3.14 6.37
C ASP A 194 -12.26 1.76 6.91
N GLN A 195 -11.95 0.65 6.24
CA GLN A 195 -12.28 -0.70 6.68
C GLN A 195 -11.00 -1.47 6.97
N GLU A 196 -11.07 -2.42 7.90
CA GLU A 196 -9.96 -3.32 8.17
C GLU A 196 -9.71 -4.22 6.95
N TYR A 197 -8.52 -4.10 6.37
CA TYR A 197 -8.11 -4.87 5.20
C TYR A 197 -6.75 -5.50 5.42
N ARG A 198 -6.70 -6.84 5.39
CA ARG A 198 -5.46 -7.60 5.66
C ARG A 198 -4.96 -8.42 4.47
N GLY A 199 -5.60 -8.26 3.30
CA GLY A 199 -5.25 -9.01 2.09
C GLY A 199 -5.83 -10.42 2.11
N ILE A 200 -4.94 -11.41 1.97
CA ILE A 200 -5.27 -12.83 2.09
C ILE A 200 -5.07 -13.21 3.56
N GLU A 201 -6.17 -13.26 4.31
CA GLU A 201 -6.17 -13.85 5.64
C GLU A 201 -6.04 -15.37 5.52
N ARG A 202 -5.20 -15.97 6.37
CA ARG A 202 -5.04 -17.43 6.48
C ARG A 202 -5.98 -17.98 7.53
#